data_AF-A0A7W1LXH9-F1
#
_entry.id   AF-A0A7W1LXH9-F1
#
_cell.length_a   1.000
_cell.length_b   1.000
_cell.length_c   1.000
_cell.angle_alpha   90.00
_cell.angle_beta   90.00
_cell.angle_gamma   90.00
#
_symmetry.space_group_name_H-M   'P 1'
#
loop_
_entity.id
_entity.type
_entity.pdbx_description
1 polymer ?
#
loop_
_entity_poly.entity_id
_entity_poly.type
_entity_poly.pdbx_seq_one_letter_code
_entity_poly.pdbx_strand_id
1 'polypeptide(L)'
;MMKAQARENSTKGRCSNGERGVSVLEMLIMLLMVSVITGYALTRISGAQQFMRMENASREFMSYVEKARVDSVRRHAGPPGPLPQPQMSSVTITGPRTYTVVMDFDGDGIMDPPRNMTIAPDQGVFFNTGGTPLPLSISFNWRGRTVDSTLPSLVATYVTPPNFSLQTTGAYDAVRSMAINVSTSGDASLSDGNTNIARPLPVSIDRTVNANTLIRNANMRITGY
;
A
#
# COMPACT_ATOMS: atom_id res chain seq x y z
N MET A 1 4.96 81.20 64.55
CA MET A 1 4.40 79.83 64.46
C MET A 1 4.12 79.54 62.98
N MET A 2 4.36 78.31 62.50
CA MET A 2 4.30 77.78 61.10
C MET A 2 5.58 78.02 60.27
N LYS A 3 6.53 77.06 60.17
CA LYS A 3 6.58 75.81 59.35
C LYS A 3 6.38 76.09 57.85
N ALA A 4 7.44 76.17 57.03
CA ALA A 4 8.23 75.07 56.45
C ALA A 4 7.43 74.20 55.48
N GLN A 5 7.82 74.19 54.19
CA GLN A 5 7.72 73.08 53.23
C GLN A 5 8.49 73.50 51.95
N ALA A 6 9.71 73.00 51.73
CA ALA A 6 10.12 71.66 51.29
C ALA A 6 10.15 71.56 49.75
N ARG A 7 11.38 71.63 49.21
CA ARG A 7 11.74 71.36 47.82
C ARG A 7 11.51 69.89 47.51
N GLU A 8 10.74 69.61 46.46
CA GLU A 8 10.61 68.27 45.90
C GLU A 8 11.63 68.12 44.75
N ASN A 9 12.77 67.49 45.06
CA ASN A 9 13.72 67.05 44.06
C ASN A 9 13.18 65.76 43.41
N SER A 10 12.70 65.88 42.17
CA SER A 10 12.33 64.74 41.32
C SER A 10 13.60 63.97 40.92
N THR A 11 13.88 62.88 41.64
CA THR A 11 14.90 61.90 41.29
C THR A 11 14.39 61.04 40.14
N LYS A 12 14.92 61.30 38.93
CA LYS A 12 14.84 60.40 37.78
C LYS A 12 15.49 59.05 38.13
N GLY A 13 14.66 58.05 38.44
CA GLY A 13 15.09 56.66 38.48
C GLY A 13 15.52 56.20 37.09
N ARG A 14 16.82 55.99 36.90
CA ARG A 14 17.35 55.27 35.74
C ARG A 14 17.08 53.79 35.95
N CYS A 15 16.14 53.23 35.20
CA CYS A 15 16.04 51.78 35.00
C CYS A 15 17.27 51.34 34.19
N SER A 16 18.31 50.90 34.89
CA SER A 16 19.41 50.15 34.32
C SER A 16 18.87 48.78 33.92
N ASN A 17 18.55 48.60 32.63
CA ASN A 17 18.34 47.28 32.05
C ASN A 17 19.64 46.49 32.24
N GLY A 18 19.66 45.58 33.22
CA GLY A 18 20.80 44.69 33.43
C GLY A 18 20.93 43.75 32.25
N GLU A 19 21.89 44.02 31.37
CA GLU A 19 22.34 43.12 30.33
C GLU A 19 23.00 41.90 30.99
N ARG A 20 22.17 40.94 31.43
CA ARG A 20 22.62 39.62 31.85
C ARG A 20 23.01 38.85 30.60
N GLY A 21 24.30 38.89 30.25
CA GLY A 21 24.86 38.08 29.18
C GLY A 21 24.65 36.59 29.46
N VAL A 22 24.30 35.83 28.41
CA VAL A 22 24.17 34.37 28.44
C VAL A 22 25.53 33.75 28.76
N SER A 23 25.57 32.83 29.71
CA SER A 23 26.82 32.15 30.09
C SER A 23 27.34 31.30 28.93
N VAL A 24 28.66 31.25 28.72
CA VAL A 24 29.28 30.39 27.70
C VAL A 24 28.87 28.92 27.88
N LEU A 25 28.69 28.48 29.14
CA LEU A 25 28.20 27.14 29.46
C LEU A 25 26.76 26.92 28.95
N GLU A 26 25.90 27.93 29.07
CA GLU A 26 24.50 27.87 28.64
C GLU A 26 24.40 27.79 27.11
N MET A 27 25.25 28.54 26.39
CA MET A 27 25.39 28.43 24.94
C MET A 27 25.85 27.02 24.51
N LEU A 28 26.80 26.42 25.23
CA LEU A 28 27.30 25.08 24.90
C LEU A 28 26.23 24.00 25.12
N ILE A 29 25.44 24.11 26.19
CA ILE A 29 24.31 23.21 26.45
C ILE A 29 23.22 23.38 25.37
N MET A 30 22.92 24.62 24.97
CA MET A 30 21.97 24.86 23.88
C MET A 30 22.41 24.23 22.55
N LEU A 31 23.68 24.41 22.16
CA LEU A 31 24.21 23.81 20.94
C LEU A 31 24.13 22.27 20.98
N LEU A 32 24.40 21.68 22.14
CA LEU A 32 24.29 20.24 22.34
C LEU A 32 22.83 19.79 22.17
N MET A 33 21.86 20.48 22.79
CA MET A 33 20.44 20.14 22.63
C MET A 33 19.97 20.27 21.18
N VAL A 34 20.35 21.36 20.49
CA VAL A 34 19.98 21.58 19.08
C VAL A 34 20.56 20.49 18.18
N SER A 35 21.80 20.05 18.40
CA SER A 35 22.42 19.00 17.58
C SER A 35 21.70 17.65 17.73
N VAL A 36 21.33 17.27 18.96
CA VAL A 36 20.56 16.04 19.22
C VAL A 36 19.19 16.10 18.55
N ILE A 37 18.44 17.20 18.72
CA ILE A 37 17.11 17.38 18.13
C ILE A 37 17.19 17.32 16.59
N THR A 38 18.18 17.98 16.01
CA THR A 38 18.38 18.00 14.55
C THR A 38 18.70 16.60 14.02
N GLY A 39 19.54 15.83 14.72
CA GLY A 39 19.83 14.43 14.36
C GLY A 39 18.58 13.55 14.35
N TYR A 40 17.72 13.66 15.37
CA TYR A 40 16.44 12.93 15.41
C TYR A 40 15.44 13.40 14.36
N ALA A 41 15.41 14.69 14.04
CA ALA A 41 14.52 15.23 13.02
C ALA A 41 14.85 14.67 11.62
N LEU A 42 16.14 14.59 11.27
CA LEU A 42 16.58 14.10 9.96
C LEU A 42 16.22 12.63 9.73
N THR A 43 16.38 11.76 10.73
CA THR A 43 16.02 10.33 10.59
C THR A 43 14.51 10.15 10.37
N ARG A 44 13.68 10.91 11.09
CA ARG A 44 12.22 10.89 10.94
C ARG A 44 11.78 11.35 9.55
N ILE A 45 12.40 12.40 9.00
CA ILE A 45 12.07 12.90 7.67
C ILE A 45 12.39 11.84 6.60
N SER A 46 13.55 11.19 6.67
CA SER A 46 13.92 10.13 5.73
C SER A 46 12.96 8.94 5.77
N GLY A 47 12.55 8.50 6.96
CA GLY A 47 11.54 7.46 7.12
C GLY A 47 10.17 7.84 6.51
N ALA A 48 9.72 9.07 6.73
CA ALA A 48 8.47 9.58 6.16
C ALA A 48 8.52 9.64 4.62
N GLN A 49 9.62 10.11 4.03
CA GLN A 49 9.80 10.11 2.58
C GLN A 49 9.75 8.71 1.99
N GLN A 50 10.37 7.73 2.65
CA GLN A 50 10.36 6.34 2.20
C GLN A 50 8.93 5.76 2.23
N PHE A 51 8.15 6.08 3.28
CA PHE A 51 6.75 5.68 3.36
C PHE A 51 5.90 6.31 2.25
N MET A 52 6.05 7.61 1.98
CA MET A 52 5.34 8.28 0.89
C MET A 52 5.67 7.67 -0.49
N ARG A 53 6.93 7.28 -0.72
CA ARG A 53 7.34 6.58 -1.95
C ARG A 53 6.65 5.21 -2.06
N MET A 54 6.57 4.45 -0.97
CA MET A 54 5.84 3.19 -0.92
C MET A 54 4.35 3.38 -1.23
N GLU A 55 3.74 4.41 -0.64
CA GLU A 55 2.33 4.75 -0.87
C GLU A 55 2.05 5.06 -2.34
N ASN A 56 2.88 5.90 -2.95
CA ASN A 56 2.77 6.25 -4.36
C ASN A 56 2.98 5.04 -5.28
N ALA A 57 4.01 4.23 -5.02
CA ALA A 57 4.30 3.04 -5.82
C ALA A 57 3.15 2.03 -5.78
N SER A 58 2.52 1.82 -4.63
CA SER A 58 1.38 0.90 -4.53
C SER A 58 0.12 1.47 -5.16
N ARG A 59 -0.13 2.78 -5.07
CA ARG A 59 -1.24 3.43 -5.78
C ARG A 59 -1.07 3.34 -7.30
N GLU A 60 0.15 3.55 -7.79
CA GLU A 60 0.48 3.40 -9.20
C GLU A 60 0.26 1.97 -9.67
N PHE A 61 0.81 0.99 -8.94
CA PHE A 61 0.59 -0.43 -9.22
C PHE A 61 -0.91 -0.77 -9.23
N MET A 62 -1.67 -0.34 -8.22
CA MET A 62 -3.11 -0.56 -8.14
C MET A 62 -3.86 0.09 -9.30
N SER A 63 -3.43 1.27 -9.74
CA SER A 63 -3.99 1.92 -10.93
C SER A 63 -3.82 1.06 -12.17
N TYR A 64 -2.65 0.42 -12.36
CA TYR A 64 -2.44 -0.50 -13.48
C TYR A 64 -3.26 -1.78 -13.36
N VAL A 65 -3.41 -2.34 -12.15
CA VAL A 65 -4.28 -3.50 -11.92
C VAL A 65 -5.72 -3.18 -12.34
N GLU A 66 -6.24 -2.03 -11.93
CA GLU A 66 -7.61 -1.63 -12.27
C GLU A 66 -7.76 -1.30 -13.77
N LYS A 67 -6.77 -0.65 -14.38
CA LYS A 67 -6.75 -0.40 -15.83
C LYS A 67 -6.73 -1.70 -16.62
N ALA A 68 -5.91 -2.67 -16.23
CA ALA A 68 -5.89 -3.99 -16.86
C ALA A 68 -7.25 -4.70 -16.72
N ARG A 69 -7.89 -4.62 -15.55
CA ARG A 69 -9.23 -5.17 -15.33
C ARG A 69 -10.27 -4.55 -16.27
N VAL A 70 -10.34 -3.23 -16.31
CA VAL A 70 -11.29 -2.49 -17.16
C VAL A 70 -11.02 -2.76 -18.64
N ASP A 71 -9.75 -2.85 -19.03
CA ASP A 71 -9.37 -3.15 -20.41
C ASP A 71 -9.82 -4.55 -20.85
N SER A 72 -9.58 -5.59 -20.03
CA SER A 72 -10.10 -6.93 -20.30
C SER A 72 -11.62 -6.97 -20.45
N VAL A 73 -12.35 -6.20 -19.63
CA VAL A 73 -13.81 -6.09 -19.72
C VAL A 73 -14.22 -5.41 -21.02
N ARG A 74 -13.61 -4.26 -21.35
CA ARG A 74 -13.91 -3.49 -22.55
C ARG A 74 -13.70 -4.30 -23.82
N ARG A 75 -12.55 -4.97 -23.93
CA ARG A 75 -12.19 -5.80 -25.09
C ARG A 75 -12.88 -7.17 -25.10
N HIS A 76 -13.73 -7.47 -24.10
CA HIS A 76 -14.34 -8.79 -23.95
C HIS A 76 -13.29 -9.92 -24.01
N ALA A 77 -12.16 -9.68 -23.34
CA ALA A 77 -11.01 -10.57 -23.40
C ALA A 77 -11.30 -11.91 -22.71
N GLY A 78 -10.77 -12.99 -23.26
CA GLY A 78 -11.00 -14.29 -22.70
C GLY A 78 -9.79 -15.21 -22.85
N PRO A 79 -9.82 -16.35 -22.15
CA PRO A 79 -8.75 -17.31 -22.23
C PRO A 79 -8.63 -17.84 -23.67
N PRO A 80 -7.42 -18.24 -24.11
CA PRO A 80 -7.21 -18.80 -25.44
C PRO A 80 -8.12 -20.01 -25.65
N GLY A 81 -8.89 -19.99 -26.75
CA GLY A 81 -9.88 -21.01 -27.05
C GLY A 81 -10.08 -21.21 -28.56
N PRO A 82 -11.00 -22.11 -28.95
CA PRO A 82 -11.27 -22.41 -30.36
C PRO A 82 -11.95 -21.26 -31.12
N LEU A 83 -12.49 -20.27 -30.40
CA LEU A 83 -13.02 -19.04 -30.99
C LEU A 83 -11.99 -17.92 -30.86
N PRO A 84 -11.87 -17.03 -31.87
CA PRO A 84 -11.00 -15.86 -31.78
C PRO A 84 -11.52 -14.94 -30.67
N GLN A 85 -10.78 -14.86 -29.57
CA GLN A 85 -11.06 -13.96 -28.46
C GLN A 85 -9.85 -13.05 -28.24
N PRO A 86 -10.06 -11.77 -27.89
CA PRO A 86 -8.98 -10.88 -27.52
C PRO A 86 -8.23 -11.42 -26.29
N GLN A 87 -6.91 -11.24 -26.30
CA GLN A 87 -6.05 -11.69 -25.21
C GLN A 87 -6.38 -10.94 -23.90
N MET A 88 -6.33 -11.65 -22.78
CA MET A 88 -6.53 -11.10 -21.43
C MET A 88 -5.44 -10.12 -21.05
N SER A 89 -5.83 -9.02 -20.44
CA SER A 89 -4.93 -8.07 -19.81
C SER A 89 -4.43 -8.60 -18.48
N SER A 90 -3.16 -8.33 -18.19
CA SER A 90 -2.49 -8.86 -17.00
C SER A 90 -1.45 -7.90 -16.42
N VAL A 91 -1.22 -8.07 -15.13
CA VAL A 91 -0.12 -7.43 -14.39
C VAL A 91 0.71 -8.55 -13.79
N THR A 92 2.00 -8.60 -14.14
CA THR A 92 2.92 -9.65 -13.70
C THR A 92 4.07 -9.05 -12.91
N ILE A 93 4.19 -9.38 -11.63
CA ILE A 93 5.36 -9.03 -10.83
C ILE A 93 6.49 -9.96 -11.26
N THR A 94 7.56 -9.40 -11.82
CA THR A 94 8.67 -10.15 -12.41
C THR A 94 9.90 -10.16 -11.51
N GLY A 95 10.00 -9.20 -10.60
CA GLY A 95 11.14 -9.05 -9.70
C GLY A 95 10.74 -8.28 -8.44
N PRO A 96 11.67 -8.13 -7.47
CA PRO A 96 11.42 -7.38 -6.24
C PRO A 96 11.05 -5.92 -6.47
N ARG A 97 11.36 -5.35 -7.64
CA ARG A 97 11.09 -3.94 -7.96
C ARG A 97 10.52 -3.75 -9.36
N THR A 98 10.19 -4.84 -10.04
CA THR A 98 9.79 -4.79 -11.44
C THR A 98 8.48 -5.54 -11.61
N TYR A 99 7.61 -4.95 -12.41
CA TYR A 99 6.38 -5.58 -12.85
C TYR A 99 6.12 -5.22 -14.29
N THR A 100 5.43 -6.09 -15.00
CA THR A 100 5.10 -5.94 -16.41
C THR A 100 3.58 -5.84 -16.53
N VAL A 101 3.12 -4.88 -17.31
CA VAL A 101 1.70 -4.65 -17.59
C VAL A 101 1.45 -4.97 -19.06
N VAL A 102 0.45 -5.79 -19.32
CA VAL A 102 -0.04 -6.17 -20.65
C VAL A 102 -1.49 -5.76 -20.74
N MET A 103 -1.79 -4.72 -21.51
CA MET A 103 -3.13 -4.22 -21.78
C MET A 103 -3.07 -3.39 -23.06
N ASP A 104 -4.21 -3.04 -23.62
CA ASP A 104 -4.32 -2.02 -24.67
C ASP A 104 -4.15 -0.62 -24.04
N PHE A 105 -3.04 0.08 -24.33
CA PHE A 105 -2.75 1.39 -23.74
C PHE A 105 -3.29 2.56 -24.56
N ASP A 106 -3.46 2.41 -25.87
CA ASP A 106 -3.93 3.47 -26.76
C ASP A 106 -5.44 3.41 -27.03
N GLY A 107 -6.07 2.30 -26.69
CA GLY A 107 -7.50 2.08 -26.73
C GLY A 107 -8.00 1.54 -28.06
N ASP A 108 -7.13 1.09 -28.97
CA ASP A 108 -7.48 0.66 -30.34
C ASP A 108 -8.14 -0.73 -30.43
N GLY A 109 -8.19 -1.47 -29.32
CA GLY A 109 -8.75 -2.82 -29.21
C GLY A 109 -7.73 -3.95 -29.45
N ILE A 110 -6.49 -3.62 -29.79
CA ILE A 110 -5.38 -4.54 -30.00
C ILE A 110 -4.49 -4.56 -28.75
N MET A 111 -3.93 -5.73 -28.42
CA MET A 111 -3.03 -5.83 -27.28
C MET A 111 -1.68 -5.20 -27.61
N ASP A 112 -1.25 -4.22 -26.81
CA ASP A 112 0.07 -3.62 -26.94
C ASP A 112 1.20 -4.55 -26.45
N PRO A 113 2.44 -4.28 -26.88
CA PRO A 113 3.62 -4.91 -26.31
C PRO A 113 3.69 -4.73 -24.77
N PRO A 114 4.18 -5.74 -24.03
CA PRO A 114 4.32 -5.65 -22.58
C PRO A 114 5.16 -4.44 -22.14
N ARG A 115 4.62 -3.63 -21.22
CA ARG A 115 5.35 -2.48 -20.65
C ARG A 115 5.95 -2.86 -19.30
N ASN A 116 7.26 -2.68 -19.17
CA ASN A 116 7.97 -2.92 -17.92
C ASN A 116 7.97 -1.65 -17.07
N MET A 117 7.54 -1.79 -15.83
CA MET A 117 7.52 -0.77 -14.81
C MET A 117 8.54 -1.12 -13.73
N THR A 118 9.32 -0.12 -13.30
CA THR A 118 10.40 -0.30 -12.33
C THR A 118 10.25 0.69 -11.18
N ILE A 119 10.17 0.17 -9.97
CA ILE A 119 10.29 0.95 -8.73
C ILE A 119 11.77 1.31 -8.57
N ALA A 120 12.08 2.60 -8.53
CA ALA A 120 13.45 3.06 -8.54
C ALA A 120 14.25 2.51 -7.33
N PRO A 121 15.50 2.03 -7.55
CA PRO A 121 16.27 1.28 -6.54
C PRO A 121 16.55 2.12 -5.29
N ASP A 122 16.76 3.43 -5.46
CA ASP A 122 17.05 4.43 -4.43
C ASP A 122 15.85 4.70 -3.49
N GLN A 123 14.65 4.26 -3.86
CA GLN A 123 13.45 4.50 -3.05
C GLN A 123 13.36 3.62 -1.81
N GLY A 124 14.18 2.57 -1.72
CA GLY A 124 14.10 1.61 -0.61
C GLY A 124 12.73 0.93 -0.52
N VAL A 125 12.03 0.76 -1.64
CA VAL A 125 10.71 0.13 -1.71
C VAL A 125 10.81 -1.10 -2.61
N PHE A 126 10.21 -2.22 -2.19
CA PHE A 126 10.23 -3.47 -2.94
C PHE A 126 8.97 -4.31 -2.69
N PHE A 127 8.61 -5.18 -3.63
CA PHE A 127 7.59 -6.19 -3.47
C PHE A 127 8.07 -7.30 -2.53
N ASN A 128 7.24 -7.62 -1.55
CA ASN A 128 7.33 -8.83 -0.74
C ASN A 128 6.16 -9.75 -1.09
N THR A 129 6.47 -10.90 -1.69
CA THR A 129 5.50 -11.91 -2.13
C THR A 129 5.21 -12.98 -1.08
N GLY A 130 5.71 -12.83 0.15
CA GLY A 130 5.41 -13.73 1.27
C GLY A 130 5.87 -15.18 1.05
N GLY A 131 6.87 -15.39 0.20
CA GLY A 131 7.36 -16.72 -0.19
C GLY A 131 6.77 -17.28 -1.48
N THR A 132 5.81 -16.58 -2.11
CA THR A 132 5.33 -16.94 -3.44
C THR A 132 6.45 -16.75 -4.48
N PRO A 133 6.79 -17.77 -5.27
CA PRO A 133 7.78 -17.64 -6.33
C PRO A 133 7.36 -16.60 -7.37
N LEU A 134 8.35 -15.87 -7.90
CA LEU A 134 8.16 -15.00 -9.06
C LEU A 134 8.37 -15.82 -10.34
N PRO A 135 7.68 -15.49 -11.45
CA PRO A 135 6.76 -14.36 -11.60
C PRO A 135 5.37 -14.61 -10.99
N LEU A 136 4.78 -13.54 -10.44
CA LEU A 136 3.40 -13.56 -9.95
C LEU A 136 2.49 -12.80 -10.92
N SER A 137 1.59 -13.52 -11.62
CA SER A 137 0.68 -12.95 -12.61
C SER A 137 -0.75 -12.80 -12.09
N ILE A 138 -1.36 -11.67 -12.41
CA ILE A 138 -2.77 -11.36 -12.17
C ILE A 138 -3.38 -11.07 -13.52
N SER A 139 -4.25 -11.97 -14.00
CA SER A 139 -4.91 -11.85 -15.30
C SER A 139 -6.41 -11.72 -15.15
N PHE A 140 -7.06 -10.94 -16.03
CA PHE A 140 -8.49 -10.67 -15.94
C PHE A 140 -9.24 -11.17 -17.18
N ASN A 141 -10.40 -11.79 -16.96
CA ASN A 141 -11.32 -12.13 -18.04
C ASN A 141 -12.31 -10.99 -18.36
N TRP A 142 -13.18 -11.19 -19.35
CA TRP A 142 -14.20 -10.24 -19.80
C TRP A 142 -15.23 -9.85 -18.72
N ARG A 143 -15.33 -10.61 -17.62
CA ARG A 143 -16.17 -10.26 -16.47
C ARG A 143 -15.39 -9.47 -15.40
N GLY A 144 -14.13 -9.15 -15.66
CA GLY A 144 -13.23 -8.47 -14.73
C GLY A 144 -12.75 -9.38 -13.59
N ARG A 145 -12.97 -10.70 -13.67
CA ARG A 145 -12.55 -11.64 -12.62
C ARG A 145 -11.13 -12.10 -12.84
N THR A 146 -10.42 -12.33 -11.75
CA THR A 146 -9.07 -12.90 -11.82
C THR A 146 -9.12 -14.36 -12.22
N VAL A 147 -8.27 -14.73 -13.17
CA VAL A 147 -8.18 -16.08 -13.72
C VAL A 147 -6.74 -16.50 -13.86
N ASP A 148 -6.52 -17.81 -13.79
CA ASP A 148 -5.23 -18.39 -14.17
C ASP A 148 -5.10 -18.39 -15.70
N SER A 149 -4.21 -17.56 -16.23
CA SER A 149 -3.93 -17.48 -17.67
C SER A 149 -3.11 -18.65 -18.19
N THR A 150 -2.58 -19.51 -17.32
CA THR A 150 -1.81 -20.71 -17.72
C THR A 150 -2.72 -21.88 -18.09
N LEU A 151 -4.01 -21.81 -17.73
CA LEU A 151 -4.98 -22.87 -18.00
C LEU A 151 -5.81 -22.56 -19.27
N PRO A 152 -6.09 -23.56 -20.13
CA PRO A 152 -6.89 -23.37 -21.34
C PRO A 152 -8.36 -23.01 -21.03
N SER A 153 -9.02 -22.32 -21.98
CA SER A 153 -10.36 -21.70 -21.84
C SER A 153 -11.48 -22.57 -21.28
N LEU A 154 -11.42 -23.89 -21.44
CA LEU A 154 -12.46 -24.80 -20.95
C LEU A 154 -12.41 -24.99 -19.43
N VAL A 155 -11.30 -24.61 -18.79
CA VAL A 155 -11.03 -24.78 -17.35
C VAL A 155 -10.34 -23.54 -16.77
N ALA A 156 -10.61 -22.34 -17.29
CA ALA A 156 -10.13 -21.11 -16.69
C ALA A 156 -10.72 -20.99 -15.28
N THR A 157 -9.91 -21.36 -14.29
CA THR A 157 -10.33 -21.40 -12.90
C THR A 157 -10.19 -20.00 -12.33
N TYR A 158 -11.21 -19.55 -11.61
CA TYR A 158 -11.12 -18.30 -10.88
C TYR A 158 -10.08 -18.45 -9.79
N VAL A 159 -9.05 -17.62 -9.81
CA VAL A 159 -7.94 -17.69 -8.87
C VAL A 159 -7.89 -16.41 -8.06
N THR A 160 -7.82 -16.54 -6.74
CA THR A 160 -7.42 -15.42 -5.89
C THR A 160 -5.89 -15.32 -5.96
N PRO A 161 -5.33 -14.21 -6.46
CA PRO A 161 -3.90 -14.02 -6.42
C PRO A 161 -3.35 -14.17 -4.99
N PRO A 162 -2.18 -14.79 -4.80
CA PRO A 162 -1.53 -14.85 -3.50
C PRO A 162 -1.32 -13.43 -2.93
N ASN A 163 -1.37 -13.33 -1.61
CA ASN A 163 -1.15 -12.04 -0.93
C ASN A 163 0.29 -11.57 -1.15
N PHE A 164 0.45 -10.30 -1.52
CA PHE A 164 1.75 -9.64 -1.58
C PHE A 164 1.63 -8.22 -1.02
N SER A 165 2.77 -7.59 -0.79
CA SER A 165 2.85 -6.23 -0.26
C SER A 165 4.01 -5.47 -0.88
N LEU A 166 3.98 -4.14 -0.81
CA LEU A 166 5.20 -3.35 -0.92
C LEU A 166 5.73 -3.07 0.48
N GLN A 167 7.06 -3.09 0.62
CA GLN A 167 7.76 -2.88 1.89
C GLN A 167 8.88 -1.87 1.77
N THR A 168 9.17 -1.20 2.90
CA THR A 168 10.34 -0.33 3.06
C THR A 168 11.57 -1.13 3.55
N THR A 169 12.79 -0.69 3.21
CA THR A 169 14.06 -1.38 3.57
C THR A 169 14.49 -1.24 5.04
N GLY A 170 13.71 -0.58 5.91
CA GLY A 170 14.04 -0.43 7.32
C GLY A 170 15.26 0.46 7.63
N ALA A 171 15.79 1.19 6.64
CA ALA A 171 17.05 1.92 6.76
C ALA A 171 16.97 3.15 7.68
N TYR A 172 15.79 3.78 7.79
CA TYR A 172 15.59 5.04 8.54
C TYR A 172 14.43 5.01 9.54
N ASP A 173 13.56 3.99 9.45
CA ASP A 173 12.42 3.74 10.34
C ASP A 173 12.13 2.24 10.36
N ALA A 174 11.21 1.78 11.19
CA ALA A 174 10.72 0.41 11.16
C ALA A 174 10.24 0.02 9.74
N VAL A 175 10.41 -1.27 9.39
CA VAL A 175 9.87 -1.81 8.14
C VAL A 175 8.37 -1.61 8.14
N ARG A 176 7.89 -0.87 7.14
CA ARG A 176 6.46 -0.67 6.88
C ARG A 176 6.06 -1.55 5.71
N SER A 177 4.83 -2.05 5.76
CA SER A 177 4.25 -2.87 4.71
C SER A 177 2.90 -2.30 4.31
N MET A 178 2.61 -2.29 3.02
CA MET A 178 1.27 -2.04 2.51
C MET A 178 0.82 -3.24 1.71
N ALA A 179 -0.19 -3.94 2.23
CA ALA A 179 -0.75 -5.12 1.60
C ALA A 179 -1.59 -4.71 0.39
N ILE A 180 -1.38 -5.41 -0.72
CA ILE A 180 -2.20 -5.28 -1.92
C ILE A 180 -2.99 -6.57 -2.05
N ASN A 181 -4.32 -6.42 -2.08
CA ASN A 181 -5.22 -7.56 -2.18
C ASN A 181 -6.04 -7.43 -3.43
N VAL A 182 -6.01 -8.46 -4.26
CA VAL A 182 -6.88 -8.59 -5.43
C VAL A 182 -7.81 -9.76 -5.17
N SER A 183 -9.12 -9.52 -5.19
CA SER A 183 -10.12 -10.55 -4.97
C SER A 183 -10.33 -11.38 -6.24
N THR A 184 -10.99 -12.52 -6.08
CA THR A 184 -11.47 -13.34 -7.21
C THR A 184 -12.43 -12.59 -8.14
N SER A 185 -13.19 -11.62 -7.60
CA SER A 185 -14.06 -10.73 -8.38
C SER A 185 -13.29 -9.66 -9.16
N GLY A 186 -11.99 -9.53 -8.91
CA GLY A 186 -11.10 -8.53 -9.52
C GLY A 186 -10.99 -7.23 -8.76
N ASP A 187 -11.59 -7.12 -7.58
CA ASP A 187 -11.52 -5.91 -6.76
C ASP A 187 -10.13 -5.81 -6.12
N ALA A 188 -9.45 -4.69 -6.36
CA ALA A 188 -8.15 -4.40 -5.77
C ALA A 188 -8.30 -3.45 -4.57
N SER A 189 -7.57 -3.71 -3.49
CA SER A 189 -7.55 -2.85 -2.29
C SER A 189 -6.16 -2.74 -1.68
N LEU A 190 -5.90 -1.57 -1.09
CA LEU A 190 -4.74 -1.32 -0.23
C LEU A 190 -5.18 -1.45 1.23
N SER A 191 -4.37 -2.15 2.02
CA SER A 191 -4.49 -2.15 3.47
C SER A 191 -3.14 -1.79 4.05
N ASP A 192 -3.13 -0.81 4.94
CA ASP A 192 -1.96 -0.57 5.79
C ASP A 192 -1.69 -1.85 6.58
N GLY A 193 -0.43 -2.27 6.65
CA GLY A 193 0.00 -3.48 7.36
C GLY A 193 -0.21 -3.46 8.87
N ASN A 194 -1.09 -2.61 9.40
CA ASN A 194 -1.55 -2.66 10.79
C ASN A 194 -2.68 -3.70 10.90
N THR A 195 -2.29 -4.97 11.01
CA THR A 195 -3.14 -6.16 10.93
C THR A 195 -4.07 -6.38 12.14
N ASN A 196 -4.84 -5.37 12.55
CA ASN A 196 -5.94 -5.55 13.51
C ASN A 196 -7.32 -5.70 12.84
N ILE A 197 -7.39 -5.67 11.51
CA ILE A 197 -8.62 -6.08 10.80
C ILE A 197 -8.52 -7.58 10.58
N ALA A 198 -9.18 -8.35 11.46
CA ALA A 198 -9.41 -9.77 11.26
C ALA A 198 -10.03 -9.96 9.87
N ARG A 199 -9.24 -10.53 8.95
CA ARG A 199 -9.68 -10.77 7.58
C ARG A 199 -10.70 -11.91 7.61
N PRO A 200 -11.83 -11.81 6.89
CA PRO A 200 -12.70 -12.96 6.73
C PRO A 200 -11.91 -14.10 6.10
N LEU A 201 -11.96 -15.28 6.73
CA LEU A 201 -11.36 -16.49 6.19
C LEU A 201 -11.87 -16.71 4.77
N PRO A 202 -11.01 -17.12 3.82
CA PRO A 202 -11.46 -17.48 2.49
C PRO A 202 -12.54 -18.55 2.62
N VAL A 203 -13.73 -18.29 2.09
CA VAL A 203 -14.77 -19.31 1.95
C VAL A 203 -14.27 -20.29 0.89
N SER A 204 -13.74 -21.43 1.36
CA SER A 204 -13.45 -22.56 0.49
C SER A 204 -14.78 -23.18 0.07
N ILE A 205 -15.22 -22.89 -1.15
CA ILE A 205 -16.29 -23.66 -1.78
C ILE A 205 -15.60 -24.85 -2.44
N ASP A 206 -15.55 -25.96 -1.73
CA ASP A 206 -15.17 -27.24 -2.31
C ASP A 206 -16.25 -27.63 -3.33
N ARG A 207 -15.96 -27.41 -4.62
CA ARG A 207 -16.85 -27.79 -5.73
C ARG A 207 -16.67 -29.25 -6.13
N THR A 208 -16.47 -30.11 -5.14
CA THR A 208 -16.69 -31.55 -5.30
C THR A 208 -18.12 -31.89 -4.88
N VAL A 209 -19.12 -31.29 -5.53
CA VAL A 209 -20.54 -31.66 -5.34
C VAL A 209 -21.05 -32.31 -6.61
N ASN A 210 -20.68 -33.57 -6.77
CA ASN A 210 -21.38 -34.50 -7.62
C ASN A 210 -21.80 -35.70 -6.76
N ALA A 211 -22.82 -35.51 -5.93
CA ALA A 211 -23.74 -36.56 -5.48
C ALA A 211 -24.83 -35.98 -4.57
N ASN A 212 -26.07 -36.41 -4.83
CA ASN A 212 -27.25 -36.20 -4.01
C ASN A 212 -27.07 -36.71 -2.56
N THR A 213 -26.53 -35.89 -1.67
CA THR A 213 -26.61 -36.15 -0.23
C THR A 213 -27.51 -35.12 0.43
N LEU A 214 -28.71 -35.60 0.78
CA LEU A 214 -29.70 -34.97 1.65
C LEU A 214 -29.01 -34.20 2.78
N ILE A 215 -29.25 -32.89 2.83
CA ILE A 215 -28.87 -32.02 3.94
C ILE A 215 -29.67 -32.48 5.17
N ARG A 216 -29.13 -33.42 5.95
CA ARG A 216 -29.64 -33.70 7.29
C ARG A 216 -29.02 -32.69 8.25
N ASN A 217 -29.86 -31.77 8.70
CA ASN A 217 -29.52 -30.82 9.75
C ASN A 217 -29.44 -31.59 11.09
N ALA A 218 -28.27 -31.62 11.73
CA ALA A 218 -28.00 -32.41 12.94
C ALA A 218 -28.79 -31.98 14.19
N ASN A 219 -29.60 -30.92 14.08
CA ASN A 219 -30.34 -30.32 15.20
C ASN A 219 -31.86 -30.58 15.16
N MET A 220 -32.37 -31.41 14.25
CA MET A 220 -33.81 -31.70 14.18
C MET A 220 -34.17 -32.90 15.05
N ARG A 221 -34.53 -32.65 16.32
CA ARG A 221 -35.14 -33.65 17.21
C ARG A 221 -36.64 -33.73 16.89
N ILE A 222 -37.04 -34.77 16.15
CA ILE A 222 -38.46 -35.05 15.88
C ILE A 222 -39.04 -35.72 17.13
N THR A 223 -39.88 -35.00 17.88
CA THR A 223 -40.74 -35.58 18.91
C THR A 223 -42.01 -36.04 18.23
N GLY A 224 -42.26 -37.35 18.23
CA GLY A 224 -43.44 -37.95 17.61
C GLY A 224 -44.69 -37.82 18.47
N TYR A 225 -45.83 -37.66 17.78
CA TYR A 225 -47.15 -38.14 18.18
C TYR A 225 -47.67 -39.02 17.04
#